data_AF-A0A5F0LK27-F1
#
_entry.id   AF-A0A5F0LK27-F1
#
_cell.length_a   1.000
_cell.length_b   1.000
_cell.length_c   1.000
_cell.angle_alpha   90.00
_cell.angle_beta   90.00
_cell.angle_gamma   90.00
#
_symmetry.space_group_name_H-M   'P 1'
#
loop_
_entity.id
_entity.type
_entity.pdbx_description
1 polymer ?
#
loop_
_entity_poly.entity_id
_entity_poly.type
_entity_poly.pdbx_seq_one_letter_code
_entity_poly.pdbx_strand_id
1 'polypeptide(L)'
;MDMKDIPVQGPKRKRRFYEDVSFQVFFGIIIGVVVGHYWPDIGKTMQPLGDAFIRLIQMVVGPIIFCSVVSGIANAGDMKKVGRVAIKALIYFEVVTSVALVIGLVTINVLQPGVGMNIDVQSLDTNAANSYITQAHQFVSTSTFLLNLIPKTMVSGFANGDVLQILFFSVLFGFGMAAAGERA
;
A
#
# COMPACT_ATOMS: atom_id res chain seq x y z
N MET A 1 -31.03 27.86 -15.24
CA MET A 1 -29.93 28.06 -14.26
C MET A 1 -28.87 28.86 -14.97
N ASP A 2 -28.72 30.11 -14.55
CA ASP A 2 -27.90 31.12 -15.22
C ASP A 2 -26.42 30.87 -14.92
N MET A 3 -25.54 31.08 -15.91
CA MET A 3 -24.10 30.82 -15.81
C MET A 3 -23.38 31.81 -14.85
N LYS A 4 -24.12 32.71 -14.20
CA LYS A 4 -23.66 33.73 -13.26
C LYS A 4 -23.66 33.29 -11.80
N ASP A 5 -24.27 32.14 -11.48
CA ASP A 5 -24.38 31.66 -10.09
C ASP A 5 -23.23 30.74 -9.67
N ILE A 6 -22.13 30.70 -10.44
CA ILE A 6 -20.93 29.96 -10.03
C ILE A 6 -20.26 30.75 -8.90
N PRO A 7 -20.17 30.23 -7.67
CA PRO A 7 -19.47 30.91 -6.60
C PRO A 7 -18.00 31.09 -7.01
N VAL A 8 -17.63 32.32 -7.32
CA VAL A 8 -16.24 32.73 -7.57
C VAL A 8 -15.47 32.42 -6.29
N GLN A 9 -14.68 31.34 -6.30
CA GLN A 9 -13.84 30.99 -5.17
C GLN A 9 -12.88 32.15 -4.91
N GLY A 10 -13.07 32.83 -3.78
CA GLY A 10 -12.20 33.92 -3.33
C GLY A 10 -10.74 33.45 -3.20
N PRO A 11 -9.78 34.39 -3.12
CA PRO A 11 -8.36 34.07 -3.12
C PRO A 11 -8.03 33.06 -2.01
N LYS A 12 -7.44 31.91 -2.39
CA LYS A 12 -6.94 30.90 -1.44
C LYS A 12 -5.98 31.59 -0.48
N ARG A 13 -6.41 31.82 0.77
CA ARG A 13 -5.59 32.37 1.86
C ARG A 13 -4.29 31.56 1.92
N LYS A 14 -3.13 32.21 1.87
CA LYS A 14 -1.82 31.54 2.06
C LYS A 14 -1.89 30.80 3.40
N ARG A 15 -2.01 29.47 3.35
CA ARG A 15 -2.01 28.64 4.55
C ARG A 15 -0.67 28.83 5.24
N ARG A 16 -0.71 29.03 6.55
CA ARG A 16 0.51 29.25 7.33
C ARG A 16 1.32 27.95 7.32
N PHE A 17 2.65 28.03 7.36
CA PHE A 17 3.52 26.85 7.21
C PHE A 17 3.26 25.73 8.25
N TYR A 18 2.73 26.09 9.43
CA TYR A 18 2.32 25.14 10.48
C TYR A 18 0.94 24.49 10.25
N GLU A 19 0.16 24.97 9.28
CA GLU A 19 -1.12 24.39 8.87
C GLU A 19 -0.94 23.36 7.74
N ASP A 20 0.30 23.11 7.32
CA ASP A 20 0.63 22.09 6.33
C ASP A 20 0.75 20.71 6.99
N VAL A 21 -0.03 19.75 6.50
CA VAL A 21 -0.04 18.37 6.98
C VAL A 21 1.33 17.72 6.78
N SER A 22 2.03 18.04 5.69
CA SER A 22 3.37 17.50 5.44
C SER A 22 4.36 17.95 6.52
N PHE A 23 4.28 19.21 6.96
CA PHE A 23 5.11 19.71 8.04
C PHE A 23 4.75 19.05 9.38
N GLN A 24 3.46 18.87 9.67
CA GLN A 24 3.01 18.18 10.88
C GLN A 24 3.46 16.72 10.94
N VAL A 25 3.41 15.98 9.84
CA VAL A 25 3.87 14.58 9.78
C VAL A 25 5.37 14.50 10.02
N PHE A 26 6.16 15.37 9.38
CA PHE A 26 7.61 15.38 9.54
C PHE A 26 8.00 15.71 10.99
N PHE A 27 7.36 16.71 11.57
CA PHE A 27 7.54 17.08 12.98
C PHE A 27 7.13 15.95 13.93
N GLY A 28 6.02 15.25 13.63
CA GLY A 28 5.57 14.08 14.39
C GLY A 28 6.57 12.91 14.36
N ILE A 29 7.18 12.63 13.20
CA ILE A 29 8.24 11.61 13.07
C ILE A 29 9.44 11.97 13.94
N ILE A 30 9.89 13.23 13.88
CA ILE A 30 11.04 13.70 14.69
C ILE A 30 10.75 13.53 16.18
N ILE A 31 9.58 13.97 16.64
CA ILE A 31 9.18 13.79 18.06
C ILE A 31 9.14 12.31 18.42
N GLY A 32 8.55 11.46 17.56
CA GLY A 32 8.47 10.02 17.80
C GLY A 32 9.85 9.38 17.98
N VAL A 33 10.81 9.74 17.13
CA VAL A 33 12.20 9.25 17.22
C VAL A 33 12.88 9.76 18.49
N VAL A 34 12.73 11.05 18.83
CA VAL A 34 13.32 11.65 20.04
C VAL A 34 12.75 10.98 21.29
N VAL A 35 11.43 10.84 21.39
CA VAL A 35 10.79 10.18 22.54
C VAL A 35 11.20 8.71 22.64
N GLY A 36 11.23 7.97 21.52
CA GLY A 36 11.65 6.57 21.51
C GLY A 36 13.11 6.36 21.92
N HIS A 37 14.00 7.31 21.61
CA HIS A 37 15.41 7.23 21.97
C HIS A 37 15.67 7.61 23.44
N TYR A 38 15.08 8.71 23.93
CA TYR A 38 15.33 9.21 25.28
C TYR A 38 14.46 8.56 26.36
N TRP A 39 13.24 8.11 26.02
CA TRP A 39 12.31 7.44 26.93
C TRP A 39 11.75 6.15 26.32
N PRO A 40 12.55 5.08 26.26
CA PRO A 40 12.18 3.82 25.61
C PRO A 40 10.95 3.15 26.25
N ASP A 41 10.76 3.29 27.57
CA ASP A 41 9.59 2.74 28.26
C ASP A 41 8.29 3.44 27.84
N ILE A 42 8.32 4.76 27.70
CA ILE A 42 7.18 5.54 27.17
C ILE A 42 6.94 5.16 25.71
N GLY A 43 7.99 5.03 24.91
CA GLY A 43 7.90 4.59 23.51
C GLY A 43 7.17 3.24 23.35
N LYS A 44 7.49 2.25 24.19
CA LYS A 44 6.79 0.95 24.19
C LYS A 44 5.31 1.08 24.56
N THR A 45 4.98 1.91 25.55
CA THR A 45 3.58 2.15 25.93
C THR A 45 2.77 2.88 24.86
N MET A 46 3.43 3.59 23.93
CA MET A 46 2.79 4.23 22.79
C MET A 46 2.57 3.31 21.59
N GLN A 47 3.11 2.08 21.59
CA GLN A 47 2.90 1.12 20.50
C GLN A 47 1.43 0.90 20.13
N PRO A 48 0.47 0.76 21.07
CA PRO A 48 -0.95 0.61 20.75
C PRO A 48 -1.52 1.77 19.93
N LEU A 49 -0.97 2.99 20.06
CA LEU A 49 -1.38 4.13 19.25
C LEU A 49 -0.93 3.97 17.79
N GLY A 50 0.28 3.48 17.57
CA GLY A 50 0.79 3.14 16.24
C GLY A 50 0.00 1.99 15.61
N ASP A 51 -0.27 0.94 16.37
CA ASP A 51 -1.07 -0.20 15.91
C ASP A 51 -2.51 0.23 15.57
N ALA A 52 -3.12 1.09 16.39
CA ALA A 52 -4.43 1.66 16.11
C ALA A 52 -4.42 2.48 14.81
N PHE A 53 -3.41 3.32 14.59
CA PHE A 53 -3.26 4.10 13.37
C PHE A 53 -3.13 3.21 12.12
N ILE A 54 -2.30 2.16 12.17
CA ILE A 54 -2.16 1.20 11.06
C ILE A 54 -3.48 0.48 10.79
N ARG A 55 -4.20 0.04 11.83
CA ARG A 55 -5.52 -0.60 11.69
C ARG A 55 -6.55 0.34 11.06
N LEU A 56 -6.53 1.62 11.40
CA LEU A 56 -7.40 2.62 10.79
C LEU A 56 -7.08 2.79 9.30
N ILE A 57 -5.80 2.84 8.91
CA ILE A 57 -5.41 2.87 7.50
C ILE A 57 -5.90 1.59 6.79
N GLN A 58 -5.61 0.42 7.35
CA GLN A 58 -5.99 -0.87 6.74
C GLN A 58 -7.51 -1.01 6.54
N MET A 59 -8.32 -0.52 7.49
CA MET A 59 -9.77 -0.49 7.38
C MET A 59 -10.26 0.33 6.18
N VAL A 60 -9.57 1.45 5.88
CA VAL A 60 -9.97 2.39 4.83
C VAL A 60 -9.39 2.01 3.47
N VAL A 61 -8.23 1.36 3.42
CA VAL A 61 -7.53 0.95 2.19
C VAL A 61 -8.43 0.08 1.29
N GLY A 62 -9.11 -0.92 1.84
CA GLY A 62 -9.95 -1.84 1.05
C GLY A 62 -11.06 -1.12 0.27
N PRO A 63 -11.95 -0.37 0.95
CA PRO A 63 -12.99 0.42 0.29
C PRO A 63 -12.43 1.48 -0.69
N ILE A 64 -11.34 2.18 -0.34
CA ILE A 64 -10.72 3.17 -1.22
C ILE A 64 -10.25 2.53 -2.52
N ILE A 65 -9.56 1.39 -2.45
CA ILE A 65 -9.06 0.68 -3.62
C ILE A 65 -10.22 0.24 -4.51
N PHE A 66 -11.26 -0.37 -3.92
CA PHE A 66 -12.44 -0.79 -4.68
C PHE A 66 -13.08 0.37 -5.42
N CYS A 67 -13.43 1.45 -4.70
CA CYS A 67 -14.05 2.63 -5.31
C CYS A 67 -13.15 3.28 -6.37
N SER A 68 -11.85 3.40 -6.10
CA SER A 68 -10.91 4.03 -7.03
C SER A 68 -10.73 3.23 -8.32
N VAL A 69 -10.62 1.90 -8.22
CA VAL A 69 -10.42 1.05 -9.41
C VAL A 69 -11.71 0.93 -10.20
N VAL A 70 -12.84 0.67 -9.54
CA VAL A 70 -14.14 0.55 -10.20
C VAL A 70 -14.52 1.86 -10.89
N SER A 71 -14.41 3.00 -10.19
CA SER A 71 -14.66 4.32 -10.78
C SER A 71 -13.65 4.64 -11.89
N GLY A 72 -12.39 4.27 -11.73
CA GLY A 72 -11.36 4.46 -12.76
C GLY A 72 -11.66 3.71 -14.06
N ILE A 73 -12.09 2.45 -13.97
CA ILE A 73 -12.43 1.62 -15.13
C ILE A 73 -13.74 2.10 -15.76
N ALA A 74 -14.77 2.39 -14.95
CA ALA A 74 -16.07 2.86 -15.44
C ALA A 74 -15.95 4.19 -16.21
N ASN A 75 -15.09 5.10 -15.77
CA ASN A 75 -14.86 6.39 -16.43
C ASN A 75 -13.90 6.33 -17.63
N ALA A 76 -13.25 5.19 -17.90
CA ALA A 76 -12.19 5.12 -18.91
C ALA A 76 -12.70 5.19 -20.37
N GLY A 77 -14.01 4.98 -20.59
CA GLY A 77 -14.70 5.11 -21.89
C GLY A 77 -14.33 4.06 -22.95
N ASP A 78 -13.07 3.59 -22.97
CA ASP A 78 -12.56 2.59 -23.92
C ASP A 78 -11.79 1.50 -23.16
N MET A 79 -12.40 0.31 -23.11
CA MET A 79 -11.84 -0.87 -22.44
C MET A 79 -10.50 -1.32 -23.02
N LYS A 80 -10.24 -1.09 -24.33
CA LYS A 80 -8.94 -1.42 -24.95
C LYS A 80 -7.84 -0.48 -24.48
N LYS A 81 -8.16 0.79 -24.21
CA LYS A 81 -7.21 1.74 -23.64
C LYS A 81 -6.85 1.34 -22.22
N VAL A 82 -7.82 0.93 -21.40
CA VAL A 82 -7.58 0.45 -20.01
C VAL A 82 -6.59 -0.71 -20.00
N GLY A 83 -6.81 -1.74 -20.82
CA GLY A 83 -5.90 -2.89 -20.91
C GLY A 83 -4.49 -2.51 -21.35
N ARG A 84 -4.36 -1.57 -22.31
CA ARG A 84 -3.04 -1.07 -22.75
C ARG A 84 -2.33 -0.27 -21.66
N VAL A 85 -3.05 0.55 -20.91
CA VAL A 85 -2.50 1.29 -19.77
C VAL A 85 -2.06 0.33 -18.67
N ALA A 86 -2.85 -0.69 -18.36
CA ALA A 86 -2.49 -1.71 -17.37
C ALA A 86 -1.21 -2.46 -17.75
N ILE A 87 -1.06 -2.88 -19.01
CA ILE A 87 0.16 -3.55 -19.48
C ILE A 87 1.37 -2.60 -19.42
N LYS A 88 1.21 -1.33 -19.84
CA LYS A 88 2.27 -0.32 -19.71
C LYS A 88 2.66 -0.09 -18.26
N ALA A 89 1.69 -0.05 -17.35
CA ALA A 89 1.93 0.08 -15.92
C ALA A 89 2.66 -1.14 -15.34
N LEU A 90 2.36 -2.36 -15.80
CA LEU A 90 3.03 -3.58 -15.36
C LEU A 90 4.49 -3.61 -15.82
N ILE A 91 4.75 -3.28 -17.10
CA ILE A 91 6.13 -3.14 -17.61
C ILE A 91 6.88 -2.04 -16.86
N TYR A 92 6.24 -0.89 -16.63
CA TYR A 92 6.83 0.20 -15.86
C TYR A 92 7.14 -0.22 -14.42
N PHE A 93 6.21 -0.88 -13.74
CA PHE A 93 6.38 -1.39 -12.39
C PHE A 93 7.56 -2.34 -12.32
N GLU A 94 7.61 -3.36 -13.20
CA GLU A 94 8.66 -4.37 -13.24
C GLU A 94 10.06 -3.76 -13.46
N VAL A 95 10.18 -2.81 -14.39
CA VAL A 95 11.46 -2.14 -14.67
C VAL A 95 11.90 -1.31 -13.47
N VAL A 96 10.98 -0.54 -12.88
CA VAL A 96 11.30 0.33 -11.75
C VAL A 96 11.63 -0.48 -10.50
N THR A 97 10.91 -1.56 -10.20
CA THR A 97 11.22 -2.45 -9.07
C THR A 97 12.52 -3.21 -9.29
N SER A 98 12.80 -3.68 -10.51
CA SER A 98 14.09 -4.31 -10.83
C SER A 98 15.26 -3.35 -10.57
N VAL A 99 15.16 -2.09 -11.01
CA VAL A 99 16.18 -1.06 -10.76
C VAL A 99 16.30 -0.78 -9.25
N ALA A 100 15.18 -0.66 -8.54
CA ALA A 100 15.17 -0.47 -7.09
C ALA A 100 15.85 -1.63 -6.34
N LEU A 101 15.58 -2.88 -6.75
CA LEU A 101 16.21 -4.08 -6.19
C LEU A 101 17.72 -4.10 -6.44
N VAL A 102 18.17 -3.75 -7.64
CA VAL A 102 19.61 -3.66 -7.95
C VAL A 102 20.29 -2.62 -7.07
N ILE A 103 19.70 -1.42 -6.94
CA ILE A 103 20.24 -0.36 -6.07
C ILE A 103 20.27 -0.82 -4.61
N GLY A 104 19.20 -1.46 -4.13
CA GLY A 104 19.13 -2.00 -2.77
C GLY A 104 20.21 -3.06 -2.52
N LEU A 105 20.39 -3.99 -3.46
CA LEU A 105 21.40 -5.05 -3.37
C LEU A 105 22.82 -4.49 -3.34
N VAL A 106 23.12 -3.54 -4.24
CA VAL A 106 24.42 -2.86 -4.28
C VAL A 106 24.68 -2.11 -2.97
N THR A 107 23.69 -1.35 -2.49
CA THR A 107 23.80 -0.57 -1.25
C THR A 107 24.07 -1.46 -0.04
N ILE A 108 23.34 -2.57 0.09
CA ILE A 108 23.54 -3.55 1.18
C ILE A 108 24.90 -4.23 1.07
N ASN A 109 25.34 -4.59 -0.14
CA ASN A 109 26.62 -5.26 -0.34
C ASN A 109 27.83 -4.34 -0.09
N VAL A 110 27.69 -3.03 -0.37
CA VAL A 110 28.74 -2.02 -0.16
C VAL A 110 28.80 -1.52 1.28
N LEU A 111 27.65 -1.13 1.85
CA LEU A 111 27.61 -0.60 3.22
C LEU A 111 27.71 -1.72 4.26
N GLN A 112 27.44 -2.96 3.86
CA GLN A 112 27.45 -4.16 4.71
C GLN A 112 26.80 -3.92 6.08
N PRO A 113 25.57 -3.38 6.16
CA PRO A 113 24.93 -3.09 7.44
C PRO A 113 24.72 -4.41 8.19
N GLY A 114 25.56 -4.66 9.20
CA GLY A 114 25.52 -5.89 10.00
C GLY A 114 26.88 -6.55 10.27
N VAL A 115 27.95 -6.16 9.56
CA VAL A 115 29.30 -6.59 9.94
C VAL A 115 29.65 -6.04 11.33
N GLY A 116 29.99 -6.93 12.26
CA GLY A 116 30.22 -6.58 13.67
C GLY A 116 29.02 -6.79 14.60
N MET A 117 27.86 -7.21 14.09
CA MET A 117 26.83 -7.79 14.96
C MET A 117 27.33 -9.16 15.45
N ASN A 118 27.72 -9.26 16.72
CA ASN A 118 28.17 -10.50 17.36
C ASN A 118 26.96 -11.43 17.65
N ILE A 119 26.23 -11.79 16.60
CA ILE A 119 25.08 -12.69 16.64
C ILE A 119 25.65 -14.11 16.59
N ASP A 120 25.59 -14.80 17.72
CA ASP A 120 25.89 -16.23 17.76
C ASP A 120 24.76 -16.98 17.04
N VAL A 121 25.09 -17.57 15.90
CA VAL A 121 24.15 -18.32 15.06
C VAL A 121 23.57 -19.54 15.79
N GLN A 122 24.21 -20.01 16.86
CA GLN A 122 23.73 -21.13 17.67
C GLN A 122 22.72 -20.72 18.76
N SER A 123 22.66 -19.44 19.14
CA SER A 123 21.67 -18.92 20.09
C SER A 123 20.42 -18.35 19.40
N LEU A 124 20.37 -18.38 18.07
CA LEU A 124 19.21 -17.95 17.29
C LEU A 124 18.12 -19.02 17.35
N ASP A 125 16.95 -18.66 17.88
CA ASP A 125 15.78 -19.52 17.84
C ASP A 125 15.31 -19.69 16.39
N THR A 126 15.73 -20.80 15.77
CA THR A 126 15.38 -21.14 14.39
C THR A 126 13.88 -21.33 14.19
N ASN A 127 13.08 -21.50 15.26
CA ASN A 127 11.63 -21.63 15.14
C ASN A 127 10.98 -20.32 14.68
N ALA A 128 11.50 -19.17 15.13
CA ALA A 128 11.03 -17.86 14.66
C ALA A 128 11.32 -17.68 13.16
N ALA A 129 12.52 -18.08 12.70
CA ALA A 129 12.92 -18.03 11.29
C ALA A 129 12.14 -19.01 10.41
N ASN A 130 11.84 -20.21 10.91
CA ASN A 130 11.10 -21.25 10.18
C ASN A 130 9.72 -20.77 9.73
N SER A 131 9.04 -19.92 10.50
CA SER A 131 7.75 -19.35 10.10
C SER A 131 7.85 -18.50 8.83
N TYR A 132 8.89 -17.65 8.73
CA TYR A 132 9.16 -16.83 7.55
C TYR A 132 9.65 -17.66 6.37
N ILE A 133 10.49 -18.67 6.60
CA ILE A 133 11.00 -19.58 5.55
C ILE A 133 9.86 -20.39 4.95
N THR A 134 8.96 -20.90 5.78
CA THR A 134 7.78 -21.67 5.34
C THR A 134 6.81 -20.78 4.55
N GLN A 135 6.60 -19.54 5.02
CA GLN A 135 5.76 -18.57 4.32
C GLN A 135 6.38 -18.14 2.98
N ALA A 136 7.70 -17.95 2.90
CA ALA A 136 8.39 -17.68 1.65
C ALA A 136 8.20 -18.82 0.63
N HIS A 137 8.31 -20.08 1.08
CA HIS A 137 8.09 -21.26 0.24
C HIS A 137 6.69 -21.34 -0.37
N GLN A 138 5.67 -20.83 0.32
CA GLN A 138 4.28 -20.79 -0.17
C GLN A 138 4.12 -19.85 -1.38
N PHE A 139 4.96 -18.81 -1.51
CA PHE A 139 4.91 -17.83 -2.59
C PHE A 139 5.81 -18.14 -3.79
N VAL A 140 6.67 -19.18 -3.71
CA VAL A 140 7.59 -19.53 -4.81
C VAL A 140 6.87 -20.16 -6.01
N SER A 141 5.73 -20.82 -5.78
CA SER A 141 5.00 -21.46 -6.87
C SER A 141 4.05 -20.47 -7.54
N THR A 142 4.29 -20.19 -8.83
CA THR A 142 3.42 -19.36 -9.67
C THR A 142 1.96 -19.84 -9.64
N SER A 143 1.73 -21.15 -9.57
CA SER A 143 0.38 -21.71 -9.48
C SER A 143 -0.34 -21.30 -8.19
N THR A 144 0.35 -21.33 -7.05
CA THR A 144 -0.20 -20.92 -5.75
C THR A 144 -0.52 -19.43 -5.74
N PHE A 145 0.33 -18.60 -6.35
CA PHE A 145 0.05 -17.16 -6.49
C PHE A 145 -1.22 -16.89 -7.31
N LEU A 146 -1.38 -17.55 -8.47
CA LEU A 146 -2.59 -17.40 -9.29
C LEU A 146 -3.85 -17.89 -8.55
N LEU A 147 -3.75 -18.97 -7.78
CA LEU A 147 -4.88 -19.47 -6.98
C LEU A 147 -5.24 -18.50 -5.84
N ASN A 148 -4.26 -17.87 -5.19
CA ASN A 148 -4.48 -16.90 -4.12
C ASN A 148 -5.01 -15.54 -4.60
N LEU A 149 -4.87 -15.25 -5.91
CA LEU A 149 -5.46 -14.07 -6.54
C LEU A 149 -6.99 -14.13 -6.56
N ILE A 150 -7.56 -15.33 -6.73
CA ILE A 150 -9.00 -15.55 -6.81
C ILE A 150 -9.56 -15.66 -5.39
N PRO A 151 -10.41 -14.71 -4.93
CA PRO A 151 -10.97 -14.78 -3.59
C PRO A 151 -11.95 -15.95 -3.46
N LYS A 152 -11.96 -16.61 -2.30
CA LYS A 152 -12.90 -17.71 -2.02
C LYS A 152 -14.34 -17.22 -1.98
N THR A 153 -14.58 -15.97 -1.56
CA THR A 153 -15.89 -15.32 -1.55
C THR A 153 -15.76 -13.85 -1.94
N MET A 154 -16.84 -13.19 -2.35
CA MET A 154 -16.80 -11.77 -2.77
C MET A 154 -16.25 -10.82 -1.68
N VAL A 155 -16.43 -11.18 -0.40
CA VAL A 155 -16.09 -10.34 0.76
C VAL A 155 -14.80 -10.80 1.45
N SER A 156 -14.26 -11.98 1.12
CA SER A 156 -13.08 -12.52 1.82
C SER A 156 -11.86 -11.60 1.72
N GLY A 157 -11.65 -10.95 0.56
CA GLY A 157 -10.55 -10.01 0.39
C GLY A 157 -10.66 -8.80 1.33
N PHE A 158 -11.88 -8.26 1.51
CA PHE A 158 -12.14 -7.14 2.41
C PHE A 158 -12.03 -7.52 3.88
N ALA A 159 -12.45 -8.74 4.25
CA ALA A 159 -12.40 -9.22 5.62
C ALA A 159 -10.97 -9.55 6.09
N ASN A 160 -10.14 -10.09 5.20
CA ASN A 160 -8.76 -10.47 5.53
C ASN A 160 -7.74 -9.37 5.22
N GLY A 161 -8.15 -8.28 4.56
CA GLY A 161 -7.25 -7.20 4.14
C GLY A 161 -6.34 -7.57 2.97
N ASP A 162 -6.70 -8.59 2.19
CA ASP A 162 -5.94 -9.04 1.02
C ASP A 162 -6.13 -8.06 -0.15
N VAL A 163 -5.23 -7.07 -0.22
CA VAL A 163 -5.25 -6.01 -1.25
C VAL A 163 -5.31 -6.58 -2.67
N LEU A 164 -4.56 -7.67 -2.93
CA LEU A 164 -4.52 -8.29 -4.25
C LEU A 164 -5.87 -8.88 -4.67
N GLN A 165 -6.57 -9.55 -3.74
CA GLN A 165 -7.91 -10.10 -3.97
C GLN A 165 -8.93 -8.98 -4.18
N ILE A 166 -8.85 -7.91 -3.37
CA ILE A 166 -9.71 -6.73 -3.50
C ILE A 166 -9.51 -6.11 -4.90
N LEU A 167 -8.26 -5.91 -5.33
CA LEU A 167 -7.95 -5.39 -6.66
C LEU A 167 -8.51 -6.28 -7.77
N PHE A 168 -8.31 -7.59 -7.70
CA PHE A 168 -8.80 -8.53 -8.71
C PHE A 168 -10.32 -8.47 -8.86
N PHE A 169 -11.06 -8.55 -7.75
CA PHE A 169 -12.52 -8.43 -7.77
C PHE A 169 -12.97 -7.06 -8.28
N SER A 170 -12.32 -5.97 -7.86
CA SER A 170 -12.63 -4.60 -8.29
C SER A 170 -12.48 -4.42 -9.80
N VAL A 171 -11.45 -5.03 -10.39
CA VAL A 171 -11.23 -4.98 -11.84
C VAL A 171 -12.34 -5.71 -12.59
N LEU A 172 -12.68 -6.93 -12.17
CA LEU A 172 -13.78 -7.70 -12.79
C LEU A 172 -15.12 -6.96 -12.66
N PHE A 173 -15.40 -6.42 -11.48
CA PHE A 173 -16.62 -5.65 -11.22
C PHE A 173 -16.66 -4.36 -12.04
N GLY A 174 -15.54 -3.63 -12.13
CA GLY A 174 -15.42 -2.43 -12.94
C GLY A 174 -15.66 -2.69 -14.44
N PHE A 175 -15.10 -3.78 -14.98
CA PHE A 175 -15.39 -4.21 -16.35
C PHE A 175 -16.85 -4.62 -16.54
N GLY A 176 -17.44 -5.34 -15.58
CA GLY A 176 -18.85 -5.70 -15.60
C GLY A 176 -19.78 -4.48 -15.62
N MET A 177 -19.52 -3.48 -14.78
CA MET A 177 -20.29 -2.23 -14.78
C MET A 177 -20.10 -1.45 -16.08
N ALA A 178 -18.86 -1.35 -16.58
CA ALA A 178 -18.61 -0.66 -17.84
C ALA A 178 -19.29 -1.33 -19.05
N ALA A 179 -19.46 -2.67 -19.00
CA ALA A 179 -20.20 -3.41 -20.02
C ALA A 179 -21.73 -3.30 -19.86
N ALA A 180 -22.24 -3.09 -18.64
CA ALA A 180 -23.67 -2.97 -18.35
C ALA A 180 -24.31 -1.67 -18.89
N GLY A 181 -23.50 -0.66 -19.23
CA GLY A 181 -23.95 0.58 -19.88
C GLY A 181 -24.76 1.52 -18.97
N GLU A 182 -25.31 2.59 -19.55
CA GLU A 182 -25.94 3.76 -18.90
C GLU A 182 -27.19 3.50 -18.02
N ARG A 183 -27.55 2.24 -17.76
CA ARG A 183 -28.74 1.86 -16.96
C ARG A 183 -28.40 1.18 -15.62
N ALA A 184 -27.14 1.20 -15.20
CA ALA A 184 -26.69 0.71 -13.89
C ALA A 184 -26.31 1.88 -12.97
#